data_AF-A0A7W5UHT2-F1
#
_entry.id   AF-A0A7W5UHT2-F1
#
_cell.length_a   1.000
_cell.length_b   1.000
_cell.length_c   1.000
_cell.angle_alpha   90.00
_cell.angle_beta   90.00
_cell.angle_gamma   90.00
#
_symmetry.space_group_name_H-M   'P 1'
#
loop_
_entity.id
_entity.type
_entity.pdbx_description
1 polymer ?
#
loop_
_entity_poly.entity_id
_entity_poly.type
_entity_poly.pdbx_seq_one_letter_code
_entity_poly.pdbx_strand_id
1 'polypeptide(L)'
;MGRNKFSAKEIKAISKLLRRKNAGNRYQQKLIRHQLRVDYEFNISDFNEPGKAFGEEDLQAAVDRGAIQVLDDATIEAMKAKRARDKAQREAEQMQDAVDTGEATDWQEAMREWQAWEDGQKTEE
;
A
#
# COMPACT_ATOMS: atom_id res chain seq x y z
N MET A 1 7.98 -9.25 -4.19
CA MET A 1 7.14 -10.11 -3.35
C MET A 1 6.47 -9.21 -2.31
N GLY A 2 5.14 -9.21 -2.27
CA GLY A 2 4.32 -8.44 -1.35
C GLY A 2 4.47 -8.91 0.10
N ARG A 3 3.59 -8.41 0.96
CA ARG A 3 3.63 -8.76 2.38
C ARG A 3 3.35 -10.26 2.55
N ASN A 4 4.15 -10.94 3.36
CA ASN A 4 4.03 -12.37 3.64
C ASN A 4 3.74 -12.69 5.12
N LYS A 5 3.66 -11.65 5.98
CA LYS A 5 3.38 -11.77 7.41
C LYS A 5 2.04 -11.15 7.73
N PHE A 6 1.11 -11.95 8.24
CA PHE A 6 -0.27 -11.52 8.51
C PHE A 6 -0.71 -11.94 9.89
N SER A 7 -1.75 -11.30 10.40
CA SER A 7 -2.41 -11.78 11.60
C SER A 7 -3.51 -12.80 11.27
N ALA A 8 -3.89 -13.63 12.24
CA ALA A 8 -4.96 -14.61 12.04
C ALA A 8 -6.29 -13.96 11.61
N LYS A 9 -6.58 -12.74 12.10
CA LYS A 9 -7.76 -11.97 11.70
C LYS A 9 -7.68 -11.56 10.22
N GLU A 10 -6.51 -11.12 9.77
CA GLU A 10 -6.30 -10.75 8.36
C GLU A 10 -6.43 -11.95 7.44
N ILE A 11 -5.85 -13.11 7.80
CA ILE A 11 -5.99 -14.34 7.00
C ILE A 11 -7.46 -14.72 6.85
N LYS A 12 -8.25 -14.63 7.92
CA LYS A 12 -9.70 -14.89 7.86
C LYS A 12 -10.45 -13.89 6.98
N ALA A 13 -10.04 -12.63 6.95
CA ALA A 13 -10.62 -11.61 6.07
C ALA A 13 -10.24 -11.86 4.59
N ILE A 14 -8.98 -12.19 4.33
CA ILE A 14 -8.46 -12.51 3.00
C ILE A 14 -9.14 -13.76 2.44
N SER A 15 -9.33 -14.82 3.23
CA SER A 15 -10.06 -16.03 2.81
C SER A 15 -11.47 -15.70 2.33
N LYS A 16 -12.22 -14.89 3.10
CA LYS A 16 -13.57 -14.44 2.71
C LYS A 16 -13.57 -13.65 1.40
N LEU A 17 -12.60 -12.75 1.23
CA LEU A 17 -12.44 -11.97 0.00
C LEU A 17 -12.12 -12.87 -1.20
N LEU A 18 -11.22 -13.85 -1.04
CA LEU A 18 -10.88 -14.80 -2.09
C LEU A 18 -12.08 -15.65 -2.52
N ARG A 19 -12.88 -16.11 -1.56
CA ARG A 19 -14.14 -16.81 -1.84
C ARG A 19 -15.12 -15.94 -2.63
N ARG A 20 -15.29 -14.68 -2.23
CA ARG A 20 -16.14 -13.71 -2.96
C ARG A 20 -15.61 -13.41 -4.36
N LYS A 21 -14.29 -13.33 -4.52
CA LYS A 21 -13.63 -13.13 -5.82
C LYS A 21 -13.90 -14.32 -6.74
N ASN A 22 -13.80 -15.56 -6.25
CA ASN A 22 -14.08 -16.73 -7.08
C ASN A 22 -15.57 -16.84 -7.49
N ALA A 23 -16.50 -16.39 -6.64
CA ALA A 23 -17.93 -16.38 -6.95
C ALA A 23 -18.40 -15.17 -7.79
N GLY A 24 -17.58 -14.12 -7.89
CA GLY A 24 -17.95 -12.84 -8.49
C GLY A 24 -17.68 -12.74 -9.99
N ASN A 25 -18.33 -11.77 -10.63
CA ASN A 25 -18.10 -11.41 -12.03
C ASN A 25 -16.71 -10.74 -12.24
N ARG A 26 -16.29 -10.58 -13.50
CA ARG A 26 -14.95 -10.03 -13.83
C ARG A 26 -14.67 -8.67 -13.17
N TYR A 27 -15.69 -7.81 -13.04
CA TYR A 27 -15.56 -6.50 -12.40
C TYR A 27 -15.34 -6.64 -10.89
N GLN A 28 -16.17 -7.44 -10.21
CA GLN A 28 -16.02 -7.75 -8.78
C GLN A 28 -14.66 -8.38 -8.48
N GLN A 29 -14.18 -9.27 -9.35
CA GLN A 29 -12.84 -9.84 -9.20
C GLN A 29 -11.74 -8.79 -9.28
N LYS A 30 -11.86 -7.79 -10.17
CA LYS A 30 -10.89 -6.67 -10.25
C LYS A 30 -10.92 -5.83 -8.99
N LEU A 31 -12.12 -5.49 -8.49
CA LEU A 31 -12.27 -4.74 -7.25
C LEU A 31 -11.68 -5.48 -6.05
N ILE A 32 -11.98 -6.77 -5.90
CA ILE A 32 -11.45 -7.54 -4.76
C ILE A 32 -9.94 -7.72 -4.87
N ARG A 33 -9.39 -7.90 -6.08
CA ARG A 33 -7.93 -7.89 -6.27
C ARG A 33 -7.29 -6.57 -5.89
N HIS A 34 -7.94 -5.44 -6.19
CA HIS A 34 -7.48 -4.13 -5.76
C HIS A 34 -7.54 -3.99 -4.24
N GLN A 35 -8.66 -4.37 -3.62
CA GLN A 35 -8.84 -4.34 -2.18
C GLN A 35 -7.78 -5.16 -1.43
N LEU A 36 -7.50 -6.38 -1.90
CA LEU A 36 -6.44 -7.23 -1.33
C LEU A 36 -5.06 -6.55 -1.36
N ARG A 37 -4.75 -5.81 -2.43
CA ARG A 37 -3.47 -5.12 -2.58
C ARG A 37 -3.37 -3.85 -1.74
N VAL A 38 -4.45 -3.07 -1.67
CA VAL A 38 -4.44 -1.77 -0.98
C VAL A 38 -4.56 -1.97 0.53
N ASP A 39 -5.54 -2.73 0.99
CA ASP A 39 -5.86 -2.83 2.43
C ASP A 39 -4.91 -3.81 3.15
N TYR A 40 -4.52 -4.88 2.47
CA TYR A 40 -3.76 -5.96 3.09
C TYR A 40 -2.33 -6.09 2.55
N GLU A 41 -1.96 -5.33 1.51
CA GLU A 41 -0.69 -5.53 0.78
C GLU A 41 -0.51 -6.98 0.27
N PHE A 42 -1.63 -7.68 0.05
CA PHE A 42 -1.67 -9.06 -0.38
C PHE A 42 -1.79 -9.13 -1.90
N ASN A 43 -0.74 -9.62 -2.56
CA ASN A 43 -0.76 -9.80 -4.00
C ASN A 43 -0.86 -11.28 -4.36
N ILE A 44 -1.99 -11.67 -4.97
CA ILE A 44 -2.26 -13.04 -5.37
C ILE A 44 -1.14 -13.61 -6.26
N SER A 45 -0.55 -12.81 -7.15
CA SER A 45 0.48 -13.29 -8.08
C SER A 45 1.75 -13.80 -7.40
N ASP A 46 2.02 -13.37 -6.17
CA ASP A 46 3.22 -13.82 -5.44
C ASP A 46 3.09 -15.26 -4.93
N PHE A 47 1.85 -15.75 -4.78
CA PHE A 47 1.54 -17.07 -4.21
C PHE A 47 0.86 -18.01 -5.21
N ASN A 48 0.50 -17.51 -6.39
CA ASN A 48 -0.29 -18.26 -7.36
C ASN A 48 0.58 -19.06 -8.33
N GLU A 49 0.10 -20.24 -8.70
CA GLU A 49 0.68 -21.05 -9.76
C GLU A 49 0.13 -20.59 -11.14
N PRO A 50 0.97 -20.50 -12.19
CA PRO A 50 0.51 -20.12 -13.52
C PRO A 50 -0.64 -21.00 -14.01
N GLY A 51 -1.70 -20.37 -14.54
CA GLY A 51 -2.87 -21.09 -15.07
C GLY A 51 -3.88 -21.57 -14.02
N LYS A 52 -3.57 -21.48 -12.72
CA LYS A 52 -4.51 -21.80 -11.63
C LYS A 52 -5.13 -20.53 -11.04
N ALA A 53 -6.39 -20.63 -10.61
CA ALA A 53 -7.06 -19.54 -9.89
C ALA A 53 -6.82 -19.69 -8.39
N PHE A 54 -6.13 -18.72 -7.79
CA PHE A 54 -5.92 -18.69 -6.35
C PHE A 54 -7.23 -18.55 -5.56
N GLY A 55 -7.49 -19.52 -4.68
CA GLY A 55 -8.65 -19.59 -3.79
C GLY A 55 -8.29 -19.67 -2.30
N GLU A 56 -9.29 -20.01 -1.49
CA GLU A 56 -9.14 -20.17 -0.03
C GLU A 56 -8.25 -21.37 0.33
N GLU A 57 -8.38 -22.48 -0.38
CA GLU A 57 -7.54 -23.67 -0.17
C GLU A 57 -6.07 -23.37 -0.48
N ASP A 58 -5.79 -22.60 -1.54
CA ASP A 58 -4.43 -22.20 -1.89
C ASP A 58 -3.83 -21.25 -0.84
N LEU A 59 -4.67 -20.38 -0.24
CA LEU A 59 -4.24 -19.53 0.88
C LEU A 59 -3.81 -20.37 2.08
N GLN A 60 -4.60 -21.37 2.46
CA GLN A 60 -4.26 -22.25 3.58
C GLN A 60 -3.02 -23.08 3.25
N ALA A 61 -2.93 -23.63 2.04
CA ALA A 61 -1.75 -24.34 1.59
C ALA A 61 -0.48 -23.46 1.61
N ALA A 62 -0.60 -22.17 1.29
CA ALA A 62 0.52 -21.23 1.37
C ALA A 62 0.95 -20.94 2.82
N VAL A 63 0.00 -20.94 3.76
CA VAL A 63 0.29 -20.87 5.21
C VAL A 63 1.00 -22.15 5.67
N ASP A 64 0.47 -23.32 5.30
CA ASP A 64 1.03 -24.62 5.72
C ASP A 64 2.43 -24.86 5.15
N ARG A 65 2.68 -24.41 3.90
CA ARG A 65 4.01 -24.42 3.27
C ARG A 65 4.97 -23.37 3.88
N GLY A 66 4.49 -22.48 4.75
CA GLY A 66 5.28 -21.42 5.37
C GLY A 66 5.60 -20.22 4.47
N ALA A 67 5.03 -20.16 3.26
CA ALA A 67 5.14 -19.00 2.39
C ALA A 67 4.43 -17.77 2.99
N ILE A 68 3.38 -18.01 3.78
CA ILE A 68 2.66 -17.02 4.57
C ILE A 68 2.87 -17.32 6.05
N GLN A 69 3.39 -16.35 6.80
CA GLN A 69 3.59 -16.46 8.24
C GLN A 69 2.47 -15.77 9.00
N VAL A 70 1.86 -16.47 9.96
CA VAL A 70 0.87 -15.90 10.86
C VAL A 70 1.55 -15.43 12.13
N LEU A 71 1.48 -14.14 12.43
CA LEU A 71 2.03 -13.52 13.63
C LEU A 71 0.90 -12.99 14.53
N ASP A 72 1.26 -12.59 15.75
CA ASP A 72 0.36 -11.94 16.68
C ASP A 72 -0.07 -10.55 16.18
N ASP A 73 -1.27 -10.12 16.57
CA ASP A 73 -1.86 -8.86 16.13
C ASP A 73 -0.96 -7.65 16.48
N ALA A 74 -0.35 -7.64 17.66
CA ALA A 74 0.47 -6.52 18.13
C ALA A 74 1.74 -6.34 17.29
N THR A 75 2.45 -7.44 16.99
CA THR A 75 3.62 -7.40 16.09
C THR A 75 3.23 -6.90 14.69
N ILE A 76 2.07 -7.32 14.18
CA ILE A 76 1.59 -6.88 12.88
C ILE A 76 1.27 -5.38 12.87
N GLU A 77 0.63 -4.86 13.90
CA GLU A 77 0.36 -3.43 14.03
C GLU A 77 1.66 -2.61 14.10
N ALA A 78 2.65 -3.06 14.87
CA ALA A 78 3.97 -2.43 14.92
C ALA A 78 4.67 -2.43 13.55
N MET A 79 4.58 -3.53 12.81
CA MET A 79 5.11 -3.62 11.45
C MET A 79 4.40 -2.67 10.47
N LYS A 80 3.08 -2.55 10.56
CA LYS A 80 2.29 -1.61 9.75
C LYS A 80 2.66 -0.16 10.05
N ALA A 81 2.79 0.20 11.33
CA ALA A 81 3.18 1.54 11.74
C ALA A 81 4.58 1.90 11.20
N LYS A 82 5.54 0.98 11.33
CA LYS A 82 6.87 1.17 10.72
C LYS A 82 6.77 1.36 9.21
N ARG A 83 5.96 0.54 8.53
CA ARG A 83 5.81 0.61 7.07
C ARG A 83 5.18 1.93 6.61
N ALA A 84 4.18 2.44 7.33
CA ALA A 84 3.58 3.74 7.05
C ALA A 84 4.60 4.87 7.21
N ARG A 85 5.43 4.81 8.26
CA ARG A 85 6.52 5.77 8.48
C ARG A 85 7.55 5.73 7.34
N ASP A 86 8.05 4.54 7.03
CA ASP A 86 9.08 4.37 5.99
C ASP A 86 8.54 4.77 4.60
N LYS A 87 7.24 4.58 4.35
CA LYS A 87 6.59 5.04 3.11
C LYS A 87 6.53 6.58 3.05
N ALA A 88 6.10 7.23 4.13
CA ALA A 88 6.06 8.69 4.19
C ALA A 88 7.46 9.32 4.04
N GLN A 89 8.49 8.68 4.61
CA GLN A 89 9.88 9.10 4.44
C GLN A 89 10.33 9.00 2.98
N ARG A 90 10.07 7.87 2.31
CA ARG A 90 10.42 7.73 0.88
C ARG A 90 9.66 8.68 -0.02
N GLU A 91 8.40 8.98 0.28
CA GLU A 91 7.62 9.96 -0.48
C GLU A 91 8.18 11.37 -0.30
N ALA A 92 8.64 11.73 0.90
CA ALA A 92 9.32 13.00 1.15
C ALA A 92 10.69 13.07 0.46
N GLU A 93 11.49 12.01 0.51
CA GLU A 93 12.77 11.90 -0.20
C GLU A 93 12.58 12.01 -1.71
N GLN A 94 11.61 11.29 -2.30
CA GLN A 94 11.30 11.40 -3.73
C GLN A 94 10.84 12.81 -4.12
N MET A 95 10.09 13.48 -3.25
CA MET A 95 9.65 14.84 -3.50
C MET A 95 10.82 15.83 -3.45
N GLN A 96 11.75 15.65 -2.50
CA GLN A 96 12.98 16.43 -2.44
C GLN A 96 13.88 16.16 -3.64
N ASP A 97 14.11 14.89 -3.99
CA ASP A 97 14.89 14.51 -5.17
C ASP A 97 14.28 15.07 -6.46
N ALA A 98 12.94 15.09 -6.59
CA ALA A 98 12.26 15.67 -7.75
C ALA A 98 12.45 17.20 -7.84
N VAL A 99 12.51 17.89 -6.70
CA VAL A 99 12.87 19.32 -6.62
C VAL A 99 14.34 19.51 -7.00
N ASP A 100 15.25 18.72 -6.44
CA ASP A 100 16.70 18.84 -6.64
C ASP A 100 17.12 18.52 -8.08
N THR A 101 16.45 17.57 -8.73
CA THR A 101 16.66 17.21 -10.13
C THR A 101 15.96 18.16 -11.11
N GLY A 102 15.14 19.09 -10.62
CA GLY A 102 14.38 20.05 -11.41
C GLY A 102 13.20 19.44 -12.17
N GLU A 103 12.82 18.21 -11.87
CA GLU A 103 11.62 17.55 -12.44
C GLU A 103 10.32 18.08 -11.82
N ALA A 104 10.38 18.62 -10.61
CA ALA A 104 9.28 19.30 -9.93
C ALA A 104 9.71 20.67 -9.42
N THR A 105 8.82 21.66 -9.53
CA THR A 105 9.03 22.99 -8.92
C THR A 105 8.79 22.89 -7.41
N ASP A 106 9.70 23.44 -6.59
CA ASP A 106 9.43 23.63 -5.16
C ASP A 106 8.31 24.66 -4.98
N TRP A 107 7.08 24.18 -4.99
CA TRP A 107 5.90 25.01 -4.82
C TRP A 107 5.88 25.69 -3.45
N GLN A 108 6.61 25.19 -2.44
CA GLN A 108 6.72 25.88 -1.15
C GLN A 108 7.58 27.12 -1.26
N GLU A 109 8.68 27.06 -2.01
CA GLU A 109 9.55 28.20 -2.26
C GLU A 109 8.85 29.23 -3.15
N ALA A 110 8.21 28.78 -4.24
CA ALA A 110 7.41 29.65 -5.11
C ALA A 110 6.24 30.34 -4.38
N MET A 111 5.58 29.65 -3.44
CA MET A 111 4.52 30.25 -2.61
C MET A 111 5.09 31.25 -1.59
N ARG A 112 6.29 31.01 -1.06
CA ARG A 112 6.98 31.92 -0.12
C ARG A 112 7.41 33.20 -0.82
N GLU A 113 7.95 33.10 -2.03
CA GLU A 113 8.28 34.26 -2.87
C GLU A 113 7.04 35.09 -3.19
N TRP A 114 5.92 34.43 -3.49
CA TRP A 114 4.66 35.11 -3.79
C TRP A 114 4.08 35.85 -2.57
N GLN A 115 4.12 35.24 -1.38
CA GLN A 115 3.71 35.91 -0.14
C GLN A 115 4.62 37.09 0.22
N ALA A 116 5.93 36.95 0.07
CA ALA A 116 6.87 38.05 0.30
C ALA A 116 6.64 39.22 -0.67
N TRP A 117 6.28 38.91 -1.92
CA TRP A 117 5.87 39.92 -2.89
C TRP A 117 4.55 40.61 -2.50
N GLU A 118 3.51 39.86 -2.09
CA GLU A 118 2.25 40.45 -1.62
C GLU A 118 2.44 41.37 -0.40
N ASP A 119 3.24 40.95 0.58
CA ASP A 119 3.51 41.74 1.78
C ASP A 119 4.34 42.99 1.47
N GLY A 120 5.28 42.90 0.52
CA GLY A 120 6.02 44.04 0.00
C GLY A 120 5.10 45.06 -0.69
N GLN A 121 4.15 44.60 -1.51
CA GLN A 121 3.17 45.48 -2.17
C GLN A 121 2.23 46.18 -1.18
N LYS A 122 1.82 45.50 -0.10
CA LYS A 122 0.97 46.09 0.95
C LYS A 122 1.67 47.14 1.81
N THR A 123 3.00 47.16 1.83
CA THR A 123 3.77 48.08 2.67
C THR A 123 4.09 49.40 1.94
N GLU A 124 3.83 49.48 0.63
CA GLU A 124 4.06 50.67 -0.21
C GLU A 124 2.80 51.54 -0.46
N GLU A 125 1.62 51.16 0.08
CA GLU A 125 0.40 51.99 0.15
C GLU A 125 0.27 52.74 1.49
#